data_AF-A0A927AH55-F1
#
_entry.id   AF-A0A927AH55-F1
#
_cell.length_a   1.000
_cell.length_b   1.000
_cell.length_c   1.000
_cell.angle_alpha   90.00
_cell.angle_beta   90.00
_cell.angle_gamma   90.00
#
_symmetry.space_group_name_H-M   'P 1'
#
loop_
_entity.id
_entity.type
_entity.pdbx_description
1 polymer ?
#
loop_
_entity_poly.entity_id
_entity_poly.type
_entity_poly.pdbx_seq_one_letter_code
_entity_poly.pdbx_strand_id
1 'polypeptide(L)'
;MRITQDQLIKWFQEYYQSHGEVPALNKVRDKSIPCPVTHNTVVRKFGSWNNALKAAGLPLFVKPILAKEVVCCTCGKVFYKQRHRLQEGNPDFCSHSCSATYTNCHKNYGTRRSKLEDWLEEQLLKLYPDLEIHFNGKDAINAELDIYIPSLNLAFELNGIFHYEPIYGAEKLASIQNNDTRKFQACLEKGIELAFINSSQQEEFKKSTSQKYLNIITSIITLKVSGGTRIP
;
A
#
# COMPACT_ATOMS: atom_id res chain seq x y z
N MET A 1 -17.78 -7.96 -53.59
CA MET A 1 -19.14 -8.20 -53.06
C MET A 1 -19.08 -8.20 -51.54
N ARG A 2 -19.86 -7.37 -50.82
CA ARG A 2 -19.86 -7.35 -49.35
C ARG A 2 -20.85 -8.39 -48.83
N ILE A 3 -20.37 -9.47 -48.24
CA ILE A 3 -21.22 -10.47 -47.58
C ILE A 3 -22.01 -9.82 -46.43
N THR A 4 -23.31 -10.10 -46.32
CA THR A 4 -24.21 -9.60 -45.27
C THR A 4 -24.09 -10.42 -43.97
N GLN A 5 -24.71 -9.96 -42.88
CA GLN A 5 -24.78 -10.76 -41.64
C GLN A 5 -25.59 -12.04 -41.86
N ASP A 6 -26.73 -11.97 -42.54
CA ASP A 6 -27.59 -13.13 -42.81
C ASP A 6 -26.91 -14.19 -43.66
N GLN A 7 -26.12 -13.77 -44.66
CA GLN A 7 -25.30 -14.69 -45.46
C GLN A 7 -24.26 -15.44 -44.62
N LEU A 8 -23.68 -14.78 -43.61
CA LEU A 8 -22.76 -15.44 -42.69
C LEU A 8 -23.48 -16.38 -41.74
N ILE A 9 -24.61 -15.97 -41.18
CA ILE A 9 -25.46 -16.82 -40.34
C ILE A 9 -25.83 -18.10 -41.10
N LYS A 10 -26.25 -17.97 -42.36
CA LYS A 10 -26.59 -19.11 -43.21
C LYS A 10 -25.39 -20.03 -43.42
N TRP A 11 -24.20 -19.48 -43.68
CA TRP A 11 -22.98 -20.29 -43.81
C TRP A 11 -22.65 -21.06 -42.52
N PHE A 12 -22.77 -20.42 -41.35
CA PHE A 12 -22.59 -21.09 -40.06
C PHE A 12 -23.57 -22.26 -39.88
N GLN A 13 -24.84 -22.08 -40.26
CA GLN A 13 -25.89 -23.11 -40.17
C GLN A 13 -25.65 -24.26 -41.15
N GLU A 14 -25.32 -23.96 -42.41
CA GLU A 14 -25.01 -24.97 -43.44
C GLU A 14 -23.76 -25.79 -43.07
N TYR A 15 -22.73 -25.14 -42.52
CA TYR A 15 -21.56 -25.84 -42.01
C TYR A 15 -21.92 -26.80 -40.88
N TYR A 16 -22.71 -26.35 -39.90
CA TYR A 16 -23.13 -27.18 -38.78
C TYR A 16 -23.99 -28.37 -39.22
N GLN A 17 -24.92 -28.17 -40.15
CA GLN A 17 -25.75 -29.24 -40.71
C GLN A 17 -24.94 -30.32 -41.43
N SER A 18 -23.85 -29.94 -42.10
CA SER A 18 -23.02 -30.86 -42.87
C SER A 18 -21.96 -31.60 -42.04
N HIS A 19 -21.44 -30.97 -40.98
CA HIS A 19 -20.31 -31.51 -40.22
C HIS A 19 -20.69 -31.98 -38.81
N GLY A 20 -21.87 -31.61 -38.29
CA GLY A 20 -22.30 -31.91 -36.92
C GLY A 20 -21.55 -31.13 -35.83
N GLU A 21 -20.55 -30.32 -36.20
CA GLU A 21 -19.80 -29.44 -35.32
C GLU A 21 -19.77 -28.00 -35.85
N VAL A 22 -19.61 -27.03 -34.95
CA VAL A 22 -19.47 -25.62 -35.35
C VAL A 22 -18.07 -25.36 -35.92
N PRO A 23 -17.91 -24.41 -36.86
CA PRO A 23 -16.60 -24.15 -37.45
C PRO A 23 -15.66 -23.56 -36.40
N ALA A 24 -14.63 -24.32 -36.04
CA ALA A 24 -13.65 -23.91 -35.04
C ALA A 24 -12.79 -22.75 -35.57
N LEU A 25 -12.66 -21.68 -34.79
CA LEU A 25 -11.99 -20.47 -35.24
C LEU A 25 -10.53 -20.70 -35.66
N ASN A 26 -9.79 -21.56 -34.96
CA ASN A 26 -8.42 -21.91 -35.32
C ASN A 26 -8.34 -22.57 -36.71
N LYS A 27 -9.24 -23.53 -36.98
CA LYS A 27 -9.34 -24.22 -38.28
C LYS A 27 -9.77 -23.27 -39.42
N VAL A 28 -10.52 -22.21 -39.12
CA VAL A 28 -10.83 -21.16 -40.12
C VAL A 28 -9.62 -20.26 -40.37
N ARG A 29 -8.83 -19.95 -39.33
CA ARG A 29 -7.63 -19.11 -39.43
C ARG A 29 -6.49 -19.79 -40.19
N ASP A 30 -6.31 -21.09 -40.01
CA ASP A 30 -5.31 -21.89 -40.74
C ASP A 30 -5.79 -22.36 -42.13
N LYS A 31 -7.01 -21.97 -42.52
CA LYS A 31 -7.67 -22.28 -43.80
C LYS A 31 -8.03 -23.76 -44.00
N SER A 32 -8.01 -24.57 -42.94
CA SER A 32 -8.51 -25.96 -42.97
C SER A 32 -10.04 -26.03 -43.14
N ILE A 33 -10.76 -25.02 -42.66
CA ILE A 33 -12.20 -24.83 -42.91
C ILE A 33 -12.39 -23.69 -43.92
N PRO A 34 -13.07 -23.92 -45.05
CA PRO A 34 -13.35 -22.87 -46.02
C PRO A 34 -14.46 -21.94 -45.48
N CYS A 35 -14.05 -20.77 -45.00
CA CYS A 35 -14.97 -19.70 -44.62
C CYS A 35 -15.04 -18.64 -45.73
N PRO A 36 -16.24 -18.14 -46.10
CA PRO A 36 -16.41 -17.20 -47.20
C PRO A 36 -15.83 -15.80 -46.87
N VAL A 37 -15.47 -15.55 -45.61
CA VAL A 37 -14.81 -14.32 -45.17
C VAL A 37 -13.72 -14.64 -44.15
N THR A 38 -12.83 -13.67 -43.93
CA THR A 38 -11.87 -13.76 -42.82
C THR A 38 -12.59 -13.65 -41.47
N HIS A 39 -12.00 -14.24 -40.43
CA HIS A 39 -12.44 -14.05 -39.04
C HIS A 39 -12.63 -12.57 -38.67
N ASN A 40 -11.74 -11.67 -39.11
CA ASN A 40 -11.83 -10.24 -38.78
C ASN A 40 -13.10 -9.62 -39.35
N THR A 41 -13.59 -10.11 -40.48
CA THR A 41 -14.87 -9.69 -41.07
C THR A 41 -16.05 -10.15 -40.20
N VAL A 42 -15.99 -11.37 -39.65
CA VAL A 42 -17.00 -11.88 -38.70
C VAL A 42 -16.98 -11.05 -37.41
N VAL A 43 -15.81 -10.78 -36.83
CA VAL A 43 -15.68 -9.95 -35.61
C VAL A 43 -16.20 -8.53 -35.83
N ARG A 44 -15.88 -7.89 -36.96
CA ARG A 44 -16.44 -6.55 -37.28
C ARG A 44 -17.97 -6.53 -37.38
N LYS A 45 -18.58 -7.65 -37.78
CA LYS A 45 -20.04 -7.77 -37.97
C LYS A 45 -20.78 -8.19 -36.71
N PHE A 46 -20.21 -9.08 -35.89
CA PHE A 46 -20.90 -9.69 -34.75
C PHE A 46 -20.24 -9.38 -33.39
N GLY A 47 -19.10 -8.69 -33.36
CA GLY A 47 -18.30 -8.39 -32.17
C GLY A 47 -17.39 -9.54 -31.72
N SER A 48 -17.81 -10.79 -31.90
CA SER A 48 -16.97 -11.98 -31.65
C SER A 48 -17.43 -13.17 -32.48
N TRP A 49 -16.56 -14.19 -32.63
CA TRP A 49 -16.94 -15.46 -33.26
C TRP A 49 -18.08 -16.16 -32.52
N ASN A 50 -18.05 -16.13 -31.18
CA ASN A 50 -19.12 -16.70 -30.36
C ASN A 50 -20.44 -15.96 -30.55
N ASN A 51 -20.45 -14.64 -30.74
CA ASN A 51 -21.67 -13.91 -31.04
C ASN A 51 -22.24 -14.26 -32.42
N ALA A 52 -21.40 -14.58 -33.40
CA ALA A 52 -21.85 -15.06 -34.70
C ALA A 52 -22.52 -16.44 -34.57
N LEU A 53 -21.95 -17.36 -33.78
CA LEU A 53 -22.56 -18.65 -33.47
C LEU A 53 -23.90 -18.49 -32.72
N LYS A 54 -23.99 -17.55 -31.76
CA LYS A 54 -25.26 -17.21 -31.08
C LYS A 54 -26.32 -16.71 -32.07
N ALA A 55 -25.94 -15.79 -32.95
CA ALA A 55 -26.84 -15.24 -33.97
C ALA A 55 -27.33 -16.33 -34.95
N ALA A 56 -26.52 -17.37 -35.17
CA ALA A 56 -26.89 -18.53 -35.98
C ALA A 56 -27.70 -19.60 -35.23
N GLY A 57 -27.91 -19.46 -33.91
CA GLY A 57 -28.62 -20.44 -33.08
C GLY A 57 -27.81 -21.71 -32.80
N LEU A 58 -26.47 -21.64 -32.85
CA LEU A 58 -25.57 -22.79 -32.76
C LEU A 58 -24.91 -22.93 -31.38
N PRO A 59 -24.51 -24.16 -30.98
CA PRO A 59 -23.84 -24.38 -29.71
C PRO A 59 -22.48 -23.65 -29.66
N LEU A 60 -22.15 -23.13 -28.48
CA LEU A 60 -20.91 -22.39 -28.27
C LEU A 60 -19.77 -23.32 -27.87
N PHE A 61 -18.58 -23.02 -28.38
CA PHE A 61 -17.34 -23.62 -27.87
C PHE A 61 -16.96 -22.94 -26.54
N VAL A 62 -17.63 -23.31 -25.46
CA VAL A 62 -17.26 -22.92 -24.10
C VAL A 62 -16.40 -24.02 -23.49
N LYS A 63 -15.10 -23.75 -23.30
CA LYS A 63 -14.32 -24.54 -22.33
C LYS A 63 -14.93 -24.26 -20.96
N PRO A 64 -15.35 -25.28 -20.18
CA PRO A 64 -15.83 -25.04 -18.83
C PRO A 64 -14.72 -24.33 -18.05
N ILE A 65 -15.06 -23.18 -17.45
CA ILE A 65 -14.16 -22.51 -16.52
C ILE A 65 -14.11 -23.42 -15.30
N LEU A 66 -13.08 -24.28 -15.25
CA LEU A 66 -12.75 -25.07 -14.08
C LEU A 66 -12.22 -24.08 -13.03
N ALA A 67 -13.13 -23.47 -12.29
CA ALA A 67 -12.80 -22.67 -11.13
C ALA A 67 -12.73 -23.58 -9.91
N LYS A 68 -11.69 -23.44 -9.09
CA LYS A 68 -11.55 -24.17 -7.82
C LYS A 68 -11.83 -23.22 -6.67
N GLU A 69 -12.57 -23.73 -5.69
CA GLU A 69 -12.79 -23.05 -4.43
C GLU A 69 -11.49 -23.02 -3.60
N VAL A 70 -11.14 -21.84 -3.10
CA VAL A 70 -9.97 -21.59 -2.26
C VAL A 70 -10.33 -20.63 -1.13
N VAL A 71 -9.52 -20.61 -0.07
CA VAL A 71 -9.74 -19.78 1.12
C VAL A 71 -8.70 -18.67 1.16
N CYS A 72 -9.12 -17.42 1.38
CA CYS A 72 -8.20 -16.31 1.54
C CYS A 72 -7.41 -16.44 2.84
N CYS A 73 -6.09 -16.38 2.75
CA CYS A 73 -5.19 -16.46 3.90
C CYS A 73 -5.37 -15.31 4.91
N THR A 74 -5.75 -14.12 4.44
CA THR A 74 -5.88 -12.93 5.29
C THR A 74 -7.21 -12.85 6.03
N CYS A 75 -8.33 -13.10 5.35
CA CYS A 75 -9.67 -12.86 5.89
C CYS A 75 -10.54 -14.12 6.01
N GLY A 76 -10.04 -15.28 5.61
CA GLY A 76 -10.79 -16.54 5.64
C GLY A 76 -11.93 -16.64 4.61
N LYS A 77 -12.14 -15.60 3.78
CA LYS A 77 -13.19 -15.61 2.76
C LYS A 77 -12.94 -16.71 1.73
N VAL A 78 -13.98 -17.51 1.47
CA VAL A 78 -14.01 -18.48 0.39
C VAL A 78 -14.24 -17.78 -0.95
N PHE A 79 -13.43 -18.10 -1.97
CA PHE A 79 -13.55 -17.54 -3.31
C PHE A 79 -13.09 -18.53 -4.40
N TYR A 80 -13.45 -18.25 -5.65
CA TYR A 80 -13.13 -19.13 -6.77
C TYR A 80 -11.93 -18.60 -7.58
N LYS A 81 -10.91 -19.45 -7.75
CA LYS A 81 -9.78 -19.18 -8.65
C LYS A 81 -9.91 -19.96 -9.95
N GLN A 82 -9.69 -19.27 -11.07
CA GLN A 82 -9.58 -19.91 -12.37
C GLN A 82 -8.35 -20.81 -12.43
N ARG A 83 -8.43 -21.91 -13.19
CA ARG A 83 -7.35 -22.91 -13.31
C ARG A 83 -5.95 -22.34 -13.57
N HIS A 84 -5.81 -21.31 -14.41
CA HIS A 84 -4.50 -20.70 -14.67
C HIS A 84 -3.93 -19.99 -13.45
N ARG A 85 -4.78 -19.33 -12.64
CA ARG A 85 -4.35 -18.63 -11.42
C ARG A 85 -4.01 -19.57 -10.28
N LEU A 86 -4.51 -20.80 -10.29
CA LEU A 86 -4.11 -21.81 -9.32
C LEU A 86 -2.61 -22.15 -9.40
N GLN A 87 -1.95 -21.82 -10.52
CA GLN A 87 -0.51 -22.00 -10.70
C GLN A 87 0.32 -20.87 -10.07
N GLU A 88 -0.28 -19.77 -9.63
CA GLU A 88 0.41 -18.59 -9.06
C GLU A 88 0.98 -18.84 -7.64
N GLY A 89 0.79 -20.04 -7.09
CA GLY A 89 1.29 -20.42 -5.76
C GLY A 89 0.40 -19.94 -4.61
N ASN A 90 0.77 -20.37 -3.40
CA ASN A 90 0.16 -19.96 -2.13
C ASN A 90 1.04 -18.91 -1.44
N PRO A 91 0.49 -18.09 -0.52
CA PRO A 91 -0.90 -18.06 -0.04
C PRO A 91 -1.89 -17.39 -1.01
N ASP A 92 -3.16 -17.78 -0.90
CA ASP A 92 -4.25 -17.27 -1.73
C ASP A 92 -4.93 -16.02 -1.12
N PHE A 93 -5.28 -15.06 -1.97
CA PHE A 93 -5.90 -13.81 -1.55
C PHE A 93 -7.14 -13.47 -2.39
N CYS A 94 -8.24 -13.11 -1.72
CA CYS A 94 -9.48 -12.72 -2.40
C CYS A 94 -9.40 -11.32 -3.02
N SER A 95 -8.40 -10.51 -2.66
CA SER A 95 -8.20 -9.16 -3.17
C SER A 95 -6.76 -8.68 -3.01
N HIS A 96 -6.39 -7.64 -3.76
CA HIS A 96 -5.12 -6.92 -3.57
C HIS A 96 -4.98 -6.39 -2.14
N SER A 97 -6.06 -5.91 -1.54
CA SER A 97 -6.06 -5.45 -0.13
C SER A 97 -5.66 -6.57 0.83
N CYS A 98 -6.23 -7.77 0.70
CA CYS A 98 -5.86 -8.91 1.55
C CYS A 98 -4.39 -9.31 1.37
N SER A 99 -3.90 -9.33 0.12
CA SER A 99 -2.49 -9.60 -0.17
C SER A 99 -1.54 -8.55 0.44
N ALA A 100 -1.91 -7.26 0.32
CA ALA A 100 -1.15 -6.16 0.90
C ALA A 100 -1.12 -6.23 2.43
N THR A 101 -2.27 -6.49 3.07
CA THR A 101 -2.36 -6.69 4.52
C THR A 101 -1.46 -7.84 4.98
N TYR A 102 -1.54 -9.00 4.33
CA TYR A 102 -0.69 -10.14 4.67
C TYR A 102 0.79 -9.77 4.56
N THR A 103 1.18 -9.15 3.44
CA THR A 103 2.57 -8.73 3.20
C THR A 103 3.02 -7.76 4.28
N ASN A 104 2.21 -6.76 4.64
CA ASN A 104 2.54 -5.78 5.68
C ASN A 104 2.72 -6.41 7.06
N CYS A 105 1.88 -7.38 7.45
CA CYS A 105 2.00 -8.09 8.72
C CYS A 105 3.22 -9.01 8.79
N HIS A 106 3.66 -9.57 7.66
CA HIS A 106 4.79 -10.50 7.60
C HIS A 106 6.12 -9.83 7.18
N LYS A 107 6.17 -8.49 7.14
CA LYS A 107 7.42 -7.76 6.94
C LYS A 107 8.37 -8.03 8.11
N ASN A 108 9.53 -8.59 7.80
CA ASN A 108 10.65 -8.76 8.73
C ASN A 108 11.71 -7.66 8.59
N TYR A 109 11.41 -6.62 7.82
CA TYR A 109 12.23 -5.44 7.60
C TYR A 109 11.38 -4.19 7.79
N GLY A 110 11.99 -3.10 8.29
CA GLY A 110 11.30 -1.85 8.54
C GLY A 110 12.26 -0.75 8.96
N THR A 111 11.84 0.50 8.83
CA THR A 111 12.58 1.64 9.38
C THR A 111 12.25 1.77 10.86
N ARG A 112 13.27 1.90 11.71
CA ARG A 112 13.07 2.18 13.13
C ARG A 112 12.65 3.64 13.37
N ARG A 113 13.05 4.52 12.47
CA ARG A 113 12.72 5.94 12.45
C ARG A 113 11.57 6.23 11.51
N SER A 114 10.75 7.20 11.90
CA SER A 114 9.68 7.74 11.08
C SER A 114 10.22 8.72 10.04
N LYS A 115 9.50 8.86 8.93
CA LYS A 115 9.85 9.85 7.90
C LYS A 115 9.83 11.29 8.41
N LEU A 116 9.05 11.57 9.48
CA LEU A 116 9.02 12.89 10.12
C LEU A 116 10.34 13.16 10.85
N GLU A 117 10.83 12.19 11.62
CA GLU A 117 12.12 12.30 12.33
C GLU A 117 13.27 12.49 11.35
N ASP A 118 13.35 11.65 10.31
CA ASP A 118 14.40 11.75 9.29
C ASP A 118 14.40 13.14 8.63
N TRP A 119 13.21 13.67 8.33
CA TRP A 119 13.08 15.00 7.74
C TRP A 119 13.44 16.12 8.71
N LEU A 120 13.05 16.02 9.98
CA LEU A 120 13.39 17.01 10.99
C LEU A 120 14.90 17.07 11.22
N GLU A 121 15.57 15.92 11.27
CA GLU A 121 17.03 15.86 11.32
C GLU A 121 17.67 16.62 10.16
N GLU A 122 17.26 16.32 8.93
CA GLU A 122 17.77 17.01 7.74
C GLU A 122 17.56 18.53 7.81
N GLN A 123 16.44 19.00 8.34
CA GLN A 123 16.16 20.44 8.44
C GLN A 123 16.94 21.09 9.58
N LEU A 124 17.03 20.45 10.74
CA LEU A 124 17.71 21.00 11.91
C LEU A 124 19.23 21.11 11.67
N LEU A 125 19.85 20.12 11.04
CA LEU A 125 21.26 20.18 10.66
C LEU A 125 21.55 21.28 9.62
N LYS A 126 20.58 21.62 8.76
CA LYS A 126 20.70 22.75 7.82
C LYS A 126 20.54 24.11 8.50
N LEU A 127 19.63 24.20 9.47
CA LEU A 127 19.33 25.45 10.17
C LEU A 127 20.37 25.78 11.24
N TYR A 128 20.96 24.76 11.88
CA TYR A 128 21.90 24.89 12.98
C TYR A 128 23.16 24.03 12.73
N PRO A 129 23.98 24.36 11.71
CA PRO A 129 25.13 23.54 11.33
C PRO A 129 26.22 23.44 12.42
N ASP A 130 26.31 24.44 13.29
CA ASP A 130 27.31 24.51 14.36
C ASP A 130 26.79 23.99 15.71
N LEU A 131 25.50 23.63 15.79
CA LEU A 131 24.88 23.13 17.02
C LEU A 131 25.01 21.61 17.06
N GLU A 132 25.56 21.08 18.15
CA GLU A 132 25.57 19.64 18.38
C GLU A 132 24.15 19.15 18.69
N ILE A 133 23.62 18.27 17.84
CA ILE A 133 22.30 17.68 17.98
C ILE A 133 22.43 16.16 17.85
N HIS A 134 21.92 15.43 18.83
CA HIS A 134 21.86 13.97 18.85
C HIS A 134 20.44 13.53 18.51
N PHE A 135 20.31 12.63 17.54
CA PHE A 135 19.01 12.09 17.09
C PHE A 135 18.86 10.64 17.53
N ASN A 136 17.70 10.29 18.10
CA ASN A 136 17.38 8.95 18.57
C ASN A 136 18.49 8.33 19.47
N GLY A 137 19.13 9.17 20.29
CA GLY A 137 20.27 8.80 21.13
C GLY A 137 19.83 8.28 22.50
N LYS A 138 20.62 7.38 23.11
CA LYS A 138 20.32 6.78 24.44
C LYS A 138 21.26 7.21 25.56
N ASP A 139 22.39 7.81 25.19
CA ASP A 139 23.50 8.04 26.11
C ASP A 139 23.15 9.06 27.20
N ALA A 140 22.26 10.00 26.88
CA ALA A 140 21.84 11.05 27.79
C ALA A 140 21.12 10.50 29.03
N ILE A 141 20.17 9.56 28.92
CA ILE A 141 19.34 9.10 30.05
C ILE A 141 19.14 7.57 30.11
N ASN A 142 19.93 6.79 29.36
CA ASN A 142 19.75 5.33 29.19
C ASN A 142 18.35 4.97 28.64
N ALA A 143 17.73 5.91 27.94
CA ALA A 143 16.49 5.77 27.20
C ALA A 143 16.59 6.64 25.94
N GLU A 144 15.92 6.23 24.87
CA GLU A 144 15.97 6.93 23.59
C GLU A 144 15.30 8.29 23.69
N LEU A 145 15.97 9.34 23.22
CA LEU A 145 15.41 10.68 23.01
C LEU A 145 15.41 10.98 21.51
N ASP A 146 14.28 11.43 20.96
CA ASP A 146 14.16 11.65 19.52
C ASP A 146 15.12 12.74 19.04
N ILE A 147 15.21 13.84 19.79
CA ILE A 147 16.14 14.95 19.55
C ILE A 147 16.70 15.41 20.88
N TYR A 148 18.02 15.49 21.02
CA TYR A 148 18.70 16.02 22.19
C TYR A 148 19.79 17.02 21.79
N ILE A 149 19.83 18.16 22.48
CA ILE A 149 20.78 19.24 22.25
C ILE A 149 21.57 19.46 23.55
N PRO A 150 22.77 18.87 23.69
CA PRO A 150 23.52 18.86 24.94
C PRO A 150 23.83 20.27 25.47
N SER A 151 24.26 21.18 24.59
CA SER A 151 24.65 22.55 24.97
C SER A 151 23.51 23.38 25.55
N LEU A 152 22.25 23.00 25.30
CA LEU A 152 21.05 23.67 25.80
C LEU A 152 20.38 22.91 26.95
N ASN A 153 20.87 21.72 27.32
CA ASN A 153 20.18 20.77 28.19
C ASN A 153 18.70 20.61 27.78
N LEU A 154 18.45 20.43 26.48
CA LEU A 154 17.10 20.43 25.91
C LEU A 154 16.90 19.18 25.05
N ALA A 155 15.77 18.52 25.25
CA ALA A 155 15.35 17.35 24.49
C ALA A 155 13.90 17.50 23.98
N PHE A 156 13.58 16.78 22.90
CA PHE A 156 12.24 16.71 22.32
C PHE A 156 11.82 15.26 22.11
N GLU A 157 10.53 14.99 22.30
CA GLU A 157 9.86 13.71 21.98
C GLU A 157 8.66 13.98 21.06
N LEU A 158 8.60 13.27 19.94
CA LEU A 158 7.58 13.37 18.89
C LEU A 158 6.51 12.30 19.11
N ASN A 159 5.54 12.60 19.96
CA ASN A 159 4.51 11.63 20.33
C ASN A 159 3.40 11.50 19.28
N GLY A 160 3.32 10.32 18.67
CA GLY A 160 2.23 9.94 17.77
C GLY A 160 0.96 9.49 18.50
N ILE A 161 -0.05 9.07 17.74
CA ILE A 161 -1.38 8.68 18.27
C ILE A 161 -1.33 7.58 19.36
N PHE A 162 -0.33 6.69 19.31
CA PHE A 162 -0.17 5.59 20.26
C PHE A 162 0.11 6.03 21.71
N HIS A 163 0.53 7.28 21.93
CA HIS A 163 0.74 7.84 23.28
C HIS A 163 -0.57 8.33 23.92
N TYR A 164 -1.61 8.53 23.10
CA TYR A 164 -2.85 9.17 23.51
C TYR A 164 -4.04 8.20 23.47
N GLU A 165 -4.07 7.29 22.49
CA GLU A 165 -5.21 6.41 22.23
C GLU A 165 -4.85 4.92 22.38
N PRO A 166 -5.78 4.07 22.87
CA PRO A 166 -5.55 2.65 23.10
C PRO A 166 -5.66 1.83 21.80
N ILE A 167 -4.88 2.18 20.77
CA ILE A 167 -4.94 1.54 19.44
C ILE A 167 -4.71 0.03 19.51
N TYR A 168 -3.84 -0.42 20.42
CA TYR A 168 -3.56 -1.83 20.68
C TYR A 168 -4.03 -2.28 22.07
N GLY A 169 -5.05 -1.60 22.61
CA GLY A 169 -5.62 -1.89 23.93
C GLY A 169 -5.04 -1.04 25.07
N ALA A 170 -5.78 -1.01 26.17
CA ALA A 170 -5.50 -0.15 27.32
C ALA A 170 -4.18 -0.49 28.03
N GLU A 171 -3.82 -1.76 28.12
CA GLU A 171 -2.56 -2.20 28.75
C GLU A 171 -1.33 -1.66 28.01
N LYS A 172 -1.38 -1.67 26.67
CA LYS A 172 -0.28 -1.15 25.85
C LYS A 172 -0.15 0.35 25.99
N LEU A 173 -1.26 1.09 26.00
CA LEU A 173 -1.28 2.53 26.25
C LEU A 173 -0.67 2.86 27.62
N ALA A 174 -1.11 2.16 28.67
CA ALA A 174 -0.58 2.35 30.03
C ALA A 174 0.93 2.09 30.09
N SER A 175 1.42 1.06 29.39
CA SER A 175 2.87 0.80 29.29
C SER A 175 3.63 1.93 28.60
N ILE A 176 3.06 2.55 27.57
CA ILE A 176 3.68 3.67 26.85
C ILE A 176 3.76 4.90 27.77
N GLN A 177 2.64 5.28 28.40
CA GLN A 177 2.58 6.42 29.32
C GLN A 177 3.50 6.26 30.54
N ASN A 178 3.62 5.03 31.06
CA ASN A 178 4.59 4.72 32.12
C ASN A 178 6.03 4.92 31.67
N ASN A 179 6.36 4.56 30.42
CA ASN A 179 7.70 4.79 29.87
C ASN A 179 7.98 6.27 29.63
N ASP A 180 7.01 7.03 29.11
CA ASP A 180 7.13 8.48 28.93
C ASP A 180 7.36 9.18 30.28
N THR A 181 6.66 8.75 31.32
CA THR A 181 6.85 9.26 32.69
C THR A 181 8.27 8.98 33.18
N ARG A 182 8.78 7.77 32.99
CA ARG A 182 10.16 7.42 33.37
C ARG A 182 11.19 8.23 32.61
N LYS A 183 11.00 8.44 31.30
CA LYS A 183 11.87 9.31 30.50
C LYS A 183 11.88 10.73 31.04
N PHE A 184 10.71 11.29 31.33
CA PHE A 184 10.59 12.65 31.87
C PHE A 184 11.33 12.79 33.21
N GLN A 185 11.15 11.84 34.12
CA GLN A 185 11.88 11.84 35.40
C GLN A 185 13.40 11.74 35.20
N ALA A 186 13.86 10.86 34.32
CA ALA A 186 15.30 10.71 34.04
C ALA A 186 15.91 11.97 33.42
N CYS A 187 15.18 12.68 32.55
CA CYS A 187 15.59 13.98 32.03
C CYS A 187 15.68 15.02 33.17
N LEU A 188 14.66 15.10 34.01
CA LEU A 188 14.60 16.05 35.12
C LEU A 188 15.77 15.84 36.10
N GLU A 189 16.08 14.59 36.46
CA GLU A 189 17.21 14.24 37.32
C GLU A 189 18.57 14.68 36.75
N LYS A 190 18.70 14.73 35.42
CA LYS A 190 19.90 15.21 34.73
C LYS A 190 19.86 16.69 34.36
N GLY A 191 18.83 17.43 34.79
CA GLY A 191 18.66 18.84 34.45
C GLY A 191 18.34 19.10 32.98
N ILE A 192 17.87 18.08 32.25
CA ILE A 192 17.47 18.18 30.85
C ILE A 192 15.99 18.55 30.80
N GLU A 193 15.68 19.65 30.11
CA GLU A 193 14.31 20.03 29.80
C GLU A 193 13.78 19.16 28.66
N LEU A 194 12.67 18.45 28.88
CA LEU A 194 12.05 17.58 27.89
C LEU A 194 10.73 18.17 27.39
N ALA A 195 10.66 18.47 26.10
CA ALA A 195 9.47 19.00 25.43
C ALA A 195 8.75 17.93 24.59
N PHE A 196 7.49 17.65 24.92
CA PHE A 196 6.65 16.73 24.14
C PHE A 196 5.93 17.47 23.00
N ILE A 197 6.15 17.01 21.77
CA ILE A 197 5.51 17.54 20.57
C ILE A 197 4.46 16.53 20.10
N ASN A 198 3.17 16.89 20.25
CA ASN A 198 2.07 16.05 19.79
C ASN A 198 2.04 16.00 18.26
N SER A 199 2.48 14.88 17.68
CA SER A 199 2.50 14.61 16.25
C SER A 199 1.35 13.69 15.80
N SER A 200 0.37 13.41 16.68
CA SER A 200 -0.73 12.46 16.42
C SER A 200 -1.57 12.78 15.19
N GLN A 201 -1.66 14.06 14.80
CA GLN A 201 -2.37 14.53 13.62
C GLN A 201 -1.60 14.32 12.31
N GLN A 202 -0.37 13.77 12.36
CA GLN A 202 0.44 13.46 11.19
C GLN A 202 0.20 12.02 10.73
N GLU A 203 -0.90 11.77 10.01
CA GLU A 203 -1.22 10.43 9.49
C GLU A 203 -0.24 9.99 8.38
N GLU A 204 0.14 10.92 7.50
CA GLU A 204 1.08 10.69 6.40
C GLU A 204 2.15 11.77 6.37
N PHE A 205 3.40 11.39 6.10
CA PHE A 205 4.48 12.37 5.94
C PHE A 205 4.28 13.22 4.67
N LYS A 206 4.13 14.54 4.85
CA LYS A 206 4.14 15.56 3.79
C LYS A 206 4.90 16.77 4.31
N LYS A 207 5.85 17.30 3.54
CA LYS A 207 6.69 18.44 3.95
C LYS A 207 5.85 19.63 4.46
N SER A 208 4.74 19.92 3.78
CA SER A 208 3.81 21.00 4.15
C SER A 208 3.18 20.81 5.52
N THR A 209 2.72 19.59 5.86
CA THR A 209 2.08 19.32 7.15
C THR A 209 3.09 19.12 8.27
N SER A 210 4.31 18.66 7.95
CA SER A 210 5.42 18.52 8.90
C SER A 210 6.02 19.85 9.36
N GLN A 211 5.92 20.91 8.54
CA GLN A 211 6.53 22.21 8.81
C GLN A 211 6.13 22.80 10.17
N LYS A 212 4.89 22.58 10.62
CA LYS A 212 4.42 23.09 11.91
C LYS A 212 5.24 22.55 13.09
N TYR A 213 5.69 21.29 13.04
CA TYR A 213 6.50 20.69 14.10
C TYR A 213 7.92 21.25 14.11
N LEU A 214 8.50 21.43 12.92
CA LEU A 214 9.79 22.10 12.80
C LEU A 214 9.72 23.52 13.38
N ASN A 215 8.68 24.29 13.05
CA ASN A 215 8.49 25.64 13.58
C ASN A 215 8.39 25.69 15.11
N ILE A 216 7.72 24.71 15.73
CA ILE A 216 7.64 24.62 17.19
C ILE A 216 9.03 24.35 17.78
N ILE A 217 9.76 23.37 17.25
CA ILE A 217 11.10 23.01 17.71
C ILE A 217 12.06 24.20 17.56
N THR A 218 12.09 24.85 16.39
CA THR A 218 12.98 25.99 16.13
C THR A 218 12.65 27.19 17.00
N SER A 219 11.37 27.44 17.30
CA SER A 219 10.96 28.51 18.22
C SER A 219 11.52 28.27 19.63
N ILE A 220 11.43 27.05 20.15
CA ILE A 220 11.93 26.69 21.48
C ILE A 220 13.46 26.79 21.53
N ILE A 221 14.16 26.27 20.51
CA ILE A 221 15.62 26.40 20.39
C ILE A 221 16.02 27.88 20.40
N THR A 222 15.34 28.71 19.60
CA THR A 222 15.64 30.14 19.50
C THR A 222 15.44 30.87 20.83
N LEU A 223 14.37 30.54 21.58
CA LEU A 223 14.13 31.08 22.92
C LEU A 223 15.25 30.69 23.90
N LYS A 224 15.74 29.45 23.84
CA LYS A 224 16.84 28.97 24.69
C LYS A 224 18.18 29.60 24.36
N VAL A 225 18.49 29.76 23.08
CA VAL A 225 19.72 30.43 22.61
C VAL A 225 19.70 31.92 23.00
N SER A 226 18.57 32.61 22.81
CA SER A 226 18.44 34.04 23.13
C SER A 226 18.37 34.34 24.63
N GLY A 227 17.78 33.46 25.44
CA GLY A 227 17.74 33.58 26.89
C GLY A 227 19.07 33.30 27.61
N GLY A 228 20.09 32.81 26.90
CA GLY A 228 21.45 32.57 27.42
C GLY A 228 22.30 33.84 27.59
N THR A 229 21.91 34.95 26.96
CA THR A 229 22.59 36.25 27.15
C THR A 229 21.99 36.98 28.35
N ARG A 230 22.40 36.61 29.57
CA ARG A 230 22.24 37.53 30.71
C ARG A 230 23.13 38.75 30.45
N ILE A 231 22.48 39.88 30.20
CA ILE A 231 23.03 41.25 30.21
C ILE A 231 23.82 41.42 31.53
N PRO A 232 24.98 42.11 31.51
CA PRO A 232 26.00 42.12 32.57
C PRO A 232 25.48 42.40 33.99
#